data_AF-A0A255DFR5-F1
#
_entry.id   AF-A0A255DFR5-F1
#
_cell.length_a   1.000
_cell.length_b   1.000
_cell.length_c   1.000
_cell.angle_alpha   90.00
_cell.angle_beta   90.00
_cell.angle_gamma   90.00
#
_symmetry.space_group_name_H-M   'P 1'
#
loop_
_entity.id
_entity.type
_entity.pdbx_description
1 polymer ?
#
loop_
_entity_poly.entity_id
_entity_poly.type
_entity_poly.pdbx_seq_one_letter_code
_entity_poly.pdbx_strand_id
1 'polypeptide(L)'
;MLLLIVATAGLLGAPAAMATHALIVDMAEQCRIQYPGNAQFLPGQAYLVAPRDAFSWRCKRVSVSPDGGIIADLSVDPDAWCSRLNAGRAVISLTSPPNWQCTG
;
A
#
# COMPACT_ATOMS: atom_id res chain seq x y z
N MET A 1 -47.29 26.20 42.70
CA MET A 1 -46.34 27.09 42.01
C MET A 1 -45.05 26.29 41.86
N LEU A 2 -44.77 25.80 40.65
CA LEU A 2 -43.74 24.78 40.38
C LEU A 2 -42.38 25.45 40.11
N LEU A 3 -41.30 24.89 40.65
CA LEU A 3 -39.93 25.40 40.56
C LEU A 3 -39.35 25.33 39.13
N LEU A 4 -38.63 26.39 38.76
CA LEU A 4 -37.56 26.51 37.76
C LEU A 4 -36.23 26.06 38.45
N ILE A 5 -35.15 25.51 37.86
CA ILE A 5 -34.23 25.94 36.77
C ILE A 5 -33.20 24.77 36.49
N VAL A 6 -32.53 24.78 35.31
CA VAL A 6 -31.17 24.26 34.94
C VAL A 6 -31.03 22.76 34.56
N ALA A 7 -30.17 22.26 33.64
CA ALA A 7 -29.61 22.62 32.33
C ALA A 7 -28.69 21.45 31.88
N THR A 8 -28.55 21.27 30.55
CA THR A 8 -27.38 20.75 29.78
C THR A 8 -26.87 19.29 29.88
N ALA A 9 -26.38 18.86 28.69
CA ALA A 9 -25.36 17.84 28.40
C ALA A 9 -25.82 16.37 28.29
N GLY A 10 -25.51 15.62 27.24
CA GLY A 10 -24.70 15.89 26.06
C GLY A 10 -24.87 14.74 25.05
N LEU A 11 -24.74 15.05 23.77
CA LEU A 11 -24.68 14.05 22.71
C LEU A 11 -23.47 13.13 22.97
N LEU A 12 -23.71 11.87 23.35
CA LEU A 12 -22.73 10.81 23.17
C LEU A 12 -22.90 10.28 21.74
N GLY A 13 -22.40 11.05 20.78
CA GLY A 13 -22.08 10.51 19.47
C GLY A 13 -21.01 9.45 19.68
N ALA A 14 -21.39 8.17 19.56
CA ALA A 14 -20.40 7.10 19.48
C ALA A 14 -19.46 7.45 18.32
N PRO A 15 -18.13 7.45 18.51
CA PRO A 15 -17.24 7.53 17.38
C PRO A 15 -17.55 6.32 16.50
N ALA A 16 -18.10 6.58 15.32
CA ALA A 16 -18.09 5.60 14.26
C ALA A 16 -16.61 5.27 14.03
N ALA A 17 -16.17 4.11 14.51
CA ALA A 17 -14.93 3.53 14.07
C ALA A 17 -15.09 3.34 12.56
N MET A 18 -14.60 4.31 11.79
CA MET A 18 -14.42 4.12 10.37
C MET A 18 -13.46 2.95 10.25
N ALA A 19 -13.99 1.79 9.88
CA ALA A 19 -13.18 0.69 9.42
C ALA A 19 -12.43 1.19 8.19
N THR A 20 -11.23 1.71 8.39
CA THR A 20 -10.24 1.87 7.32
C THR A 20 -10.01 0.45 6.81
N HIS A 21 -10.70 0.09 5.73
CA HIS A 21 -10.40 -1.12 5.00
C HIS A 21 -8.90 -1.09 4.73
N ALA A 22 -8.17 -2.08 5.25
CA ALA A 22 -6.73 -2.15 5.08
C ALA A 22 -6.43 -2.09 3.59
N LEU A 23 -5.78 -1.00 3.16
CA LEU A 23 -5.52 -0.77 1.74
C LEU A 23 -4.39 -1.69 1.32
N ILE A 24 -4.70 -2.68 0.49
CA ILE A 24 -3.68 -3.57 -0.08
C ILE A 24 -2.69 -2.72 -0.87
N VAL A 25 -1.40 -2.98 -0.67
CA VAL A 25 -0.33 -2.32 -1.41
C VAL A 25 -0.36 -2.82 -2.85
N ASP A 26 -0.54 -1.88 -3.79
CA ASP A 26 -0.40 -2.19 -5.21
C ASP A 26 1.09 -2.26 -5.56
N MET A 27 1.62 -3.47 -5.58
CA MET A 27 3.03 -3.71 -5.90
C MET A 27 3.39 -3.34 -7.33
N ALA A 28 2.46 -3.52 -8.28
CA ALA A 28 2.70 -3.18 -9.68
C ALA A 28 2.86 -1.66 -9.83
N GLU A 29 1.97 -0.89 -9.21
CA GLU A 29 2.08 0.57 -9.22
C GLU A 29 3.28 1.05 -8.39
N GLN A 30 3.58 0.42 -7.26
CA GLN A 30 4.79 0.73 -6.48
C GLN A 30 6.07 0.51 -7.31
N CYS A 31 6.19 -0.60 -8.03
CA CYS A 31 7.33 -0.84 -8.93
C CYS A 31 7.42 0.19 -10.05
N ARG A 32 6.29 0.62 -10.62
CA ARG A 32 6.24 1.65 -11.66
C ARG A 32 6.75 3.01 -11.17
N ILE A 33 6.34 3.44 -9.98
CA ILE A 33 6.81 4.69 -9.39
C ILE A 33 8.27 4.60 -8.96
N GLN A 34 8.66 3.50 -8.31
CA GLN A 34 10.01 3.32 -7.78
C GLN A 34 11.05 3.16 -8.91
N TYR A 35 10.65 2.52 -10.00
CA TYR A 35 11.49 2.32 -11.19
C TYR A 35 10.78 2.84 -12.45
N PRO A 36 10.75 4.15 -12.67
CA PRO A 36 10.08 4.73 -13.83
C PRO A 36 10.73 4.26 -15.13
N GLY A 37 9.93 4.26 -16.20
CA GLY A 37 10.43 4.00 -17.55
C GLY A 37 11.38 5.11 -18.01
N ASN A 38 12.32 4.76 -18.90
CA ASN A 38 13.22 5.71 -19.54
C ASN A 38 13.60 5.21 -20.94
N ALA A 39 14.53 5.90 -21.61
CA ALA A 39 14.96 5.55 -22.96
C ALA A 39 15.55 4.13 -23.12
N GLN A 40 15.98 3.50 -22.03
CA GLN A 40 16.62 2.18 -22.03
C GLN A 40 15.70 1.07 -21.52
N PHE A 41 14.79 1.38 -20.60
CA PHE A 41 13.98 0.39 -19.91
C PHE A 41 12.51 0.81 -19.79
N LEU A 42 11.63 -0.17 -19.94
CA LEU A 42 10.22 -0.04 -19.60
C LEU A 42 10.04 0.22 -18.08
N PRO A 43 8.90 0.77 -17.66
CA PRO A 43 8.57 0.91 -16.24
C PRO A 43 8.66 -0.43 -15.49
N GLY A 44 9.02 -0.35 -14.21
CA GLY A 44 9.15 -1.51 -13.33
C GLY A 44 7.88 -2.35 -13.27
N GLN A 45 8.05 -3.66 -13.29
CA GLN A 45 6.98 -4.65 -13.17
C GLN A 45 7.18 -5.45 -11.89
N ALA A 46 6.12 -5.61 -11.10
CA ALA A 46 6.17 -6.44 -9.92
C ALA A 46 6.04 -7.93 -10.26
N TYR A 47 6.73 -8.77 -9.51
CA TYR A 47 6.54 -10.21 -9.50
C TYR A 47 6.88 -10.79 -8.12
N LEU A 48 6.42 -12.00 -7.86
CA LEU A 48 6.75 -12.77 -6.67
C LEU A 48 7.81 -13.80 -7.01
N VAL A 49 8.89 -13.81 -6.23
CA VAL A 49 9.90 -14.88 -6.29
C VAL A 49 9.36 -16.16 -5.63
N ALA A 50 8.60 -16.02 -4.54
CA ALA A 50 7.97 -17.12 -3.81
C ALA A 50 6.46 -16.86 -3.62
N PRO A 51 5.56 -17.65 -4.22
CA PRO A 51 4.11 -17.36 -4.28
C PRO A 51 3.36 -17.22 -2.95
N ARG A 52 3.99 -17.48 -1.80
CA ARG A 52 3.38 -17.42 -0.46
C ARG A 52 4.16 -16.55 0.53
N ASP A 53 5.18 -15.86 0.06
CA ASP A 53 6.02 -15.02 0.90
C ASP A 53 5.91 -13.56 0.47
N ALA A 54 5.33 -12.74 1.35
CA ALA A 54 5.20 -11.31 1.13
C ALA A 54 6.56 -10.60 1.02
N PHE A 55 7.63 -11.13 1.61
CA PHE A 55 8.98 -10.56 1.49
C PHE A 55 9.64 -10.85 0.14
N SER A 56 9.03 -11.74 -0.66
CA SER A 56 9.55 -12.18 -1.96
C SER A 56 9.08 -11.31 -3.13
N TRP A 57 8.29 -10.26 -2.87
CA TRP A 57 7.96 -9.26 -3.88
C TRP A 57 9.23 -8.58 -4.39
N ARG A 58 9.38 -8.57 -5.71
CA ARG A 58 10.50 -7.94 -6.42
C ARG A 58 9.97 -7.15 -7.61
N CYS A 59 10.74 -6.15 -8.04
CA CYS A 59 10.55 -5.50 -9.32
C CYS A 59 11.53 -6.08 -10.36
N LYS A 60 11.12 -6.03 -11.63
CA LYS A 60 12.01 -6.19 -12.77
C LYS A 60 11.81 -5.06 -13.76
N ARG A 61 12.82 -4.78 -14.58
CA ARG A 61 12.76 -3.85 -15.71
C ARG A 61 13.19 -4.57 -16.97
N VAL A 62 12.43 -4.39 -18.04
CA VAL A 62 12.72 -4.99 -19.34
C VAL A 62 13.29 -3.89 -20.24
N SER A 63 14.37 -4.21 -20.95
CA SER A 63 14.95 -3.30 -21.95
C SER A 63 13.91 -2.94 -23.02
N VAL A 64 13.96 -1.69 -23.51
CA VAL A 64 13.20 -1.25 -24.69
C VAL A 64 13.80 -1.82 -25.98
N SER A 65 15.12 -2.02 -26.00
CA SER A 65 15.79 -2.70 -27.13
C SER A 65 15.41 -4.19 -27.15
N PRO A 66 15.04 -4.75 -28.33
CA PRO A 66 14.67 -6.16 -28.48
C PRO A 66 15.84 -7.11 -28.18
N ASP A 67 17.08 -6.67 -28.40
CA ASP A 67 18.30 -7.44 -28.08
C ASP A 67 18.81 -7.17 -26.66
N GLY A 68 18.11 -6.32 -25.90
CA GLY A 68 18.49 -6.01 -24.54
C GLY A 68 18.05 -7.07 -23.53
N GLY A 69 18.42 -6.84 -22.27
CA GLY A 69 18.17 -7.77 -21.17
C GLY A 69 17.02 -7.38 -20.25
N ILE A 70 16.91 -8.15 -19.17
CA ILE A 70 16.04 -7.88 -18.02
C ILE A 70 16.94 -7.61 -16.81
N ILE A 71 16.66 -6.52 -16.09
CA ILE A 71 17.17 -6.34 -14.72
C ILE A 71 16.10 -6.87 -13.79
N ALA A 72 16.40 -7.93 -13.05
CA ALA A 72 15.46 -8.57 -12.12
C ALA A 72 15.92 -8.41 -10.66
N ASP A 73 15.12 -8.95 -9.75
CA ASP A 73 15.34 -9.00 -8.30
C ASP A 73 15.58 -7.62 -7.65
N LEU A 74 15.02 -6.58 -8.26
CA LEU A 74 15.03 -5.25 -7.70
C LEU A 74 14.11 -5.19 -6.48
N SER A 75 14.52 -4.46 -5.45
CA SER A 75 13.76 -4.29 -4.21
C SER A 75 12.43 -3.56 -4.46
N VAL A 76 11.40 -3.93 -3.72
CA VAL A 76 10.13 -3.17 -3.64
C VAL A 76 10.07 -2.53 -2.27
N ASP A 77 9.66 -1.27 -2.17
CA ASP A 77 9.40 -0.58 -0.90
C ASP A 77 7.88 -0.42 -0.67
N PRO A 78 7.23 -1.30 0.11
CA PRO A 78 5.79 -1.21 0.38
C PRO A 78 5.42 0.01 1.23
N ASP A 79 6.31 0.49 2.10
CA ASP A 79 6.05 1.64 2.97
C ASP A 79 5.93 2.94 2.16
N ALA A 80 6.70 3.07 1.08
CA ALA A 80 6.59 4.20 0.15
C ALA A 80 5.24 4.27 -0.58
N TRP A 81 4.55 3.14 -0.81
CA TRP A 81 3.17 3.15 -1.30
C TRP A 81 2.22 3.75 -0.25
N CYS A 82 2.31 3.26 0.98
CA CYS A 82 1.41 3.68 2.05
C CYS A 82 1.60 5.14 2.45
N SER A 83 2.85 5.61 2.51
CA SER A 83 3.17 7.02 2.78
C SER A 83 2.54 7.96 1.74
N ARG A 84 2.53 7.59 0.45
CA ARG A 84 1.90 8.40 -0.61
C ARG A 84 0.39 8.53 -0.45
N LEU A 85 -0.26 7.54 0.15
CA LEU A 85 -1.69 7.55 0.43
C LEU A 85 -2.03 8.25 1.75
N ASN A 86 -1.04 8.79 2.46
CA ASN A 86 -1.18 9.23 3.86
C ASN A 86 -1.77 8.13 4.76
N ALA A 87 -1.50 6.87 4.42
CA ALA A 87 -1.77 5.75 5.30
C ALA A 87 -0.56 5.52 6.24
N GLY A 88 -0.74 4.77 7.32
CA GLY A 88 0.38 4.35 8.15
C GLY A 88 1.28 3.33 7.45
N ARG A 89 2.09 2.61 8.22
CA ARG A 89 3.09 1.67 7.68
C ARG A 89 2.49 0.49 6.91
N ALA A 90 3.30 -0.10 6.03
CA ALA A 90 3.00 -1.37 5.43
C ALA A 90 3.22 -2.52 6.43
N VAL A 91 2.29 -3.46 6.44
CA VAL A 91 2.38 -4.73 7.18
C VAL A 91 1.93 -5.88 6.28
N ILE A 92 2.30 -7.10 6.62
CA ILE A 92 1.81 -8.29 5.89
C ILE A 92 0.31 -8.42 6.09
N SER A 93 -0.43 -8.61 4.99
CA SER A 93 -1.87 -8.90 5.05
C SER A 93 -2.12 -10.32 5.50
N LEU A 94 -2.74 -10.48 6.68
CA LEU A 94 -3.14 -11.79 7.21
C LEU A 94 -4.40 -12.34 6.51
N THR A 95 -5.19 -11.46 5.89
CA THR A 95 -6.44 -11.82 5.20
C THR A 95 -6.28 -11.95 3.70
N SER A 96 -5.19 -11.41 3.13
CA SER A 96 -4.86 -11.50 1.70
C SER A 96 -3.36 -11.78 1.49
N PRO A 97 -2.80 -12.89 2.00
CA PRO A 97 -1.42 -13.26 1.69
C PRO A 97 -1.28 -13.62 0.19
N PRO A 98 -0.11 -13.38 -0.44
CA PRO A 98 1.14 -12.85 0.11
C PRO A 98 1.26 -11.32 -0.03
N ASN A 99 0.16 -10.56 0.15
CA ASN A 99 0.19 -9.12 -0.06
C ASN A 99 0.61 -8.35 1.20
N TRP A 100 1.07 -7.12 0.97
CA TRP A 100 1.20 -6.12 2.01
C TRP A 100 -0.08 -5.28 2.07
N GLN A 101 -0.33 -4.66 3.21
CA GLN A 101 -1.43 -3.73 3.41
C GLN A 101 -0.96 -2.55 4.24
N CYS A 102 -1.50 -1.37 3.98
CA CYS A 102 -1.26 -0.20 4.80
C CYS A 102 -2.14 -0.28 6.07
N THR A 103 -1.54 -0.03 7.23
CA THR A 103 -2.29 0.14 8.49
C THR A 103 -2.68 1.59 8.65
N GLY A 104 -3.97 1.89 8.76
CA GLY A 104 -4.48 3.20 9.16
C GLY A 104 -4.38 3.44 10.65
#